data_AF-Q4T5X6-F1
#
_entry.id   AF-Q4T5X6-F1
#
_cell.length_a   1.000
_cell.length_b   1.000
_cell.length_c   1.000
_cell.angle_alpha   90.00
_cell.angle_beta   90.00
_cell.angle_gamma   90.00
#
_symmetry.space_group_name_H-M   'P 1'
#
loop_
_entity.id
_entity.type
_entity.pdbx_description
1 polymer ?
#
loop_
_entity_poly.entity_id
_entity_poly.type
_entity_poly.pdbx_seq_one_letter_code
_entity_poly.pdbx_strand_id
1 'polypeptide(L)'
;ETLAMKGLILNCLGKKEEAYELVRRGLRNDLKSHVCWHVYGLLQRSDKKYDEAIKCYRNALKWDKDNLHILRDLSLLQIQMRDLEGYRETRYQLLQLRPAQRASWIGYAVAYHLLEDFEMAAKIVEEFRKTQQ
;
A
#
# COMPACT_ATOMS: atom_id res chain seq x y z
N GLU A 1 12.08 -11.23 10.73
CA GLU A 1 12.24 -9.91 10.08
C GLU A 1 13.63 -9.68 9.48
N THR A 2 14.73 -9.99 10.18
CA THR A 2 16.11 -9.80 9.71
C THR A 2 16.42 -10.40 8.33
N LEU A 3 15.85 -11.57 8.00
CA LEU A 3 16.02 -12.21 6.69
C LEU A 3 15.37 -11.43 5.55
N ALA A 4 14.18 -10.87 5.78
CA ALA A 4 13.47 -10.08 4.78
C ALA A 4 14.22 -8.77 4.49
N MET A 5 14.68 -8.08 5.53
CA MET A 5 15.48 -6.85 5.37
C MET A 5 16.80 -7.11 4.63
N LYS A 6 17.48 -8.22 4.93
CA LYS A 6 18.66 -8.65 4.17
C LYS A 6 18.30 -8.93 2.70
N GLY A 7 17.18 -9.59 2.44
CA GLY A 7 16.67 -9.82 1.09
C GLY A 7 16.43 -8.52 0.33
N LEU A 8 15.81 -7.52 0.96
CA LEU A 8 15.59 -6.20 0.36
C LEU A 8 16.91 -5.54 -0.05
N ILE A 9 17.92 -5.55 0.83
CA ILE A 9 19.25 -4.99 0.53
C ILE A 9 19.89 -5.72 -0.65
N LEU A 10 19.83 -7.06 -0.68
CA LEU A 10 20.38 -7.84 -1.79
C LEU A 10 19.69 -7.53 -3.12
N ASN A 11 18.38 -7.26 -3.11
CA ASN A 11 17.65 -6.84 -4.30
C ASN A 11 18.17 -5.49 -4.82
N CYS A 12 18.43 -4.52 -3.92
CA CYS A 12 19.04 -3.24 -4.28
C CYS A 12 20.46 -3.39 -4.84
N LEU A 13 21.19 -4.43 -4.42
CA LEU A 13 22.51 -4.79 -4.95
C LEU A 13 22.45 -5.61 -6.26
N GLY A 14 21.27 -5.82 -6.83
CA GLY A 14 21.08 -6.58 -8.07
C GLY A 14 21.08 -8.11 -7.91
N LYS A 15 21.23 -8.62 -6.67
CA LYS A 15 21.24 -10.05 -6.35
C LYS A 15 19.83 -10.58 -6.13
N LYS A 16 19.02 -10.56 -7.19
CA LYS A 16 17.58 -10.87 -7.12
C LYS A 16 17.28 -12.28 -6.62
N GLU A 17 17.96 -13.31 -7.14
CA GLU A 17 17.68 -14.70 -6.75
C GLU A 17 17.94 -14.95 -5.26
N GLU A 18 19.06 -14.44 -4.73
CA GLU A 18 19.36 -14.52 -3.30
C GLU A 18 18.31 -13.77 -2.46
N ALA A 19 17.87 -12.60 -2.93
CA ALA A 19 16.84 -11.81 -2.27
C ALA A 19 15.52 -12.58 -2.14
N TYR A 20 15.07 -13.20 -3.24
CA TYR A 20 13.85 -14.01 -3.25
C TYR A 20 13.96 -15.22 -2.32
N GLU A 21 15.10 -15.90 -2.29
CA GLU A 21 15.27 -17.05 -1.40
C GLU A 21 15.24 -16.65 0.07
N LEU A 22 15.88 -15.54 0.43
CA LEU A 22 15.84 -15.02 1.81
C LEU A 22 14.44 -14.61 2.23
N VAL A 23 13.68 -13.94 1.36
CA VAL A 23 12.30 -13.53 1.65
C VAL A 23 11.38 -14.74 1.77
N ARG A 24 11.50 -15.74 0.88
CA ARG A 24 10.75 -17.01 0.99
C ARG A 24 11.06 -17.75 2.29
N ARG A 25 12.34 -17.81 2.69
CA ARG A 25 12.74 -18.36 4.00
C ARG A 25 12.15 -17.57 5.15
N GLY A 26 12.15 -16.24 5.06
CA GLY A 26 11.52 -15.36 6.04
C GLY A 26 10.03 -15.65 6.22
N LEU A 27 9.29 -15.82 5.13
CA LEU A 27 7.87 -16.18 5.14
C LEU A 27 7.62 -17.61 5.64
N ARG A 28 8.48 -18.57 5.32
CA ARG A 28 8.39 -19.94 5.85
C ARG A 28 8.56 -19.99 7.37
N ASN A 29 9.40 -19.11 7.92
CA ASN A 29 9.62 -19.02 9.36
C ASN A 29 8.45 -18.33 10.07
N ASP A 30 7.85 -17.32 9.44
CA ASP A 30 6.67 -16.64 9.97
C ASP A 30 5.77 -16.12 8.85
N LEU A 31 4.67 -16.85 8.61
CA LEU A 31 3.65 -16.50 7.62
C LEU A 31 2.77 -15.32 8.05
N LYS A 32 2.84 -14.90 9.32
CA LYS A 32 2.09 -13.76 9.86
C LYS A 32 2.89 -12.47 9.86
N SER A 33 4.17 -12.52 9.48
CA SER A 33 5.03 -11.34 9.44
C SER A 33 4.61 -10.40 8.31
N HIS A 34 3.93 -9.30 8.68
CA HIS A 34 3.61 -8.20 7.76
C HIS A 34 4.85 -7.62 7.07
N VAL A 35 5.99 -7.52 7.77
CA VAL A 35 7.28 -7.07 7.20
C VAL A 35 7.76 -8.00 6.09
N CYS A 36 7.72 -9.32 6.30
CA CYS A 36 8.12 -10.28 5.27
C CYS A 36 7.23 -10.19 4.03
N TRP A 37 5.91 -10.06 4.21
CA TRP A 37 4.96 -9.88 3.12
C TRP A 37 5.16 -8.54 2.38
N HIS A 38 5.42 -7.45 3.11
CA HIS A 38 5.67 -6.14 2.51
C HIS A 38 6.94 -6.16 1.66
N VAL A 39 8.05 -6.68 2.19
CA VAL A 39 9.29 -6.84 1.43
C VAL A 39 9.08 -7.74 0.21
N TYR A 40 8.34 -8.84 0.35
CA TYR A 40 8.02 -9.68 -0.80
C TYR A 40 7.27 -8.91 -1.89
N GLY A 41 6.30 -8.08 -1.50
CA GLY A 41 5.59 -7.19 -2.42
C GLY A 41 6.51 -6.16 -3.10
N LEU A 42 7.48 -5.60 -2.37
CA LEU A 42 8.47 -4.67 -2.93
C LEU A 42 9.36 -5.34 -3.99
N LEU A 43 9.78 -6.59 -3.76
CA LEU A 43 10.54 -7.38 -4.73
C LEU A 43 9.71 -7.63 -5.99
N GLN A 44 8.45 -8.08 -5.85
CA GLN A 44 7.54 -8.29 -6.98
C GLN A 44 7.30 -6.98 -7.76
N ARG A 45 7.12 -5.86 -7.06
CA ARG A 45 7.02 -4.52 -7.68
C ARG A 45 8.26 -4.17 -8.49
N SER A 46 9.46 -4.47 -7.97
CA SER A 46 10.72 -4.22 -8.69
C SER A 46 10.86 -5.04 -9.97
N ASP A 47 10.18 -6.19 -10.04
CA ASP A 47 10.08 -7.03 -11.22
C ASP A 47 8.86 -6.71 -12.10
N LYS A 48 8.18 -5.60 -11.83
CA LYS A 48 6.95 -5.15 -12.54
C LYS A 48 5.79 -6.14 -12.46
N LYS A 49 5.83 -7.08 -11.50
CA LYS A 49 4.77 -8.03 -11.19
C LYS A 49 3.78 -7.37 -10.23
N TYR A 50 3.02 -6.41 -10.76
CA TYR A 50 2.18 -5.52 -9.96
C TYR A 50 0.99 -6.25 -9.31
N ASP A 51 0.40 -7.22 -9.98
CA ASP A 51 -0.70 -8.04 -9.44
C ASP A 51 -0.25 -8.86 -8.23
N GLU A 52 0.94 -9.48 -8.32
CA GLU A 52 1.56 -10.20 -7.22
C GLU A 52 1.93 -9.26 -6.07
N ALA A 53 2.46 -8.08 -6.38
CA ALA A 53 2.80 -7.07 -5.37
C ALA A 53 1.56 -6.64 -4.56
N ILE A 54 0.43 -6.38 -5.24
CA ILE A 54 -0.85 -6.05 -4.58
C ILE A 54 -1.31 -7.20 -3.67
N LYS A 55 -1.22 -8.45 -4.13
CA LYS A 55 -1.57 -9.62 -3.28
C LYS A 55 -0.70 -9.69 -2.03
N CYS A 56 0.60 -9.41 -2.17
CA CYS A 56 1.53 -9.40 -1.05
C CYS A 56 1.20 -8.28 -0.05
N TYR A 57 0.91 -7.07 -0.51
CA TYR A 57 0.51 -5.96 0.35
C TYR A 57 -0.82 -6.23 1.06
N ARG A 58 -1.83 -6.77 0.37
CA ARG A 58 -3.09 -7.20 1.00
C ARG A 58 -2.85 -8.25 2.08
N ASN A 59 -1.96 -9.22 1.85
CA ASN A 59 -1.61 -10.20 2.89
C ASN A 59 -0.85 -9.57 4.07
N ALA A 60 0.03 -8.60 3.83
CA ALA A 60 0.69 -7.87 4.89
C ALA A 60 -0.32 -7.10 5.76
N LEU A 61 -1.28 -6.41 5.13
CA LEU A 61 -2.34 -5.66 5.79
C LEU A 61 -3.35 -6.54 6.54
N LYS A 62 -3.47 -7.83 6.22
CA LYS A 62 -4.28 -8.75 7.05
C LYS A 62 -3.76 -8.85 8.48
N TRP A 63 -2.44 -8.76 8.64
CA TRP A 63 -1.76 -8.89 9.93
C TRP A 63 -1.48 -7.55 10.61
N ASP A 64 -1.22 -6.50 9.82
CA ASP A 64 -1.08 -5.13 10.29
C ASP A 64 -1.90 -4.17 9.43
N LYS A 65 -3.18 -4.01 9.79
CA LYS A 65 -4.19 -3.27 9.03
C LYS A 65 -3.92 -1.77 8.93
N ASP A 66 -3.21 -1.23 9.92
CA ASP A 66 -3.02 0.21 10.10
C ASP A 66 -1.63 0.66 9.62
N ASN A 67 -0.89 -0.22 8.95
CA ASN A 67 0.44 0.07 8.47
C ASN A 67 0.42 1.14 7.37
N LEU A 68 0.74 2.37 7.74
CA LEU A 68 0.73 3.52 6.83
C LEU A 68 1.67 3.35 5.62
N HIS A 69 2.80 2.65 5.77
CA HIS A 69 3.75 2.45 4.68
C HIS A 69 3.16 1.50 3.62
N ILE A 70 2.59 0.39 4.08
CA ILE A 70 1.98 -0.61 3.18
C ILE A 70 0.72 -0.04 2.52
N LEU A 71 -0.12 0.69 3.27
CA LEU A 71 -1.30 1.36 2.70
C LEU A 71 -0.93 2.37 1.63
N ARG A 72 0.15 3.15 1.82
CA ARG A 72 0.65 4.09 0.81
C ARG A 72 1.13 3.35 -0.43
N ASP A 73 1.97 2.33 -0.27
CA ASP A 73 2.49 1.52 -1.38
C ASP A 73 1.36 0.82 -2.16
N LEU A 74 0.36 0.29 -1.45
CA LEU A 74 -0.81 -0.32 -2.05
C LEU A 74 -1.65 0.69 -2.83
N SER A 75 -1.96 1.85 -2.24
CA SER A 75 -2.75 2.88 -2.91
C SER A 75 -2.10 3.35 -4.23
N LEU A 76 -0.77 3.51 -4.24
CA LEU A 76 -0.03 3.90 -5.43
C LEU A 76 -0.07 2.82 -6.53
N LEU A 77 0.00 1.55 -6.14
CA LEU A 77 -0.10 0.45 -7.10
C LEU A 77 -1.52 0.30 -7.65
N GLN A 78 -2.54 0.45 -6.80
CA GLN A 78 -3.93 0.33 -7.20
C GLN A 78 -4.31 1.37 -8.26
N ILE A 79 -3.91 2.63 -8.05
CA ILE A 79 -4.17 3.68 -9.05
C ILE A 79 -3.40 3.40 -10.36
N GLN A 80 -2.16 2.93 -10.28
CA GLN A 80 -1.37 2.55 -11.46
C GLN A 80 -2.04 1.42 -12.26
N MET A 81 -2.62 0.44 -11.54
CA MET A 81 -3.31 -0.70 -12.13
C MET A 81 -4.79 -0.44 -12.46
N ARG A 82 -5.27 0.81 -12.28
CA ARG A 82 -6.68 1.20 -12.44
C ARG A 82 -7.67 0.40 -11.56
N ASP A 83 -7.21 -0.14 -10.43
CA ASP A 83 -8.07 -0.65 -9.36
C ASP A 83 -8.63 0.53 -8.55
N LEU A 84 -9.58 1.26 -9.14
CA LEU A 84 -10.13 2.50 -8.57
C LEU A 84 -10.97 2.25 -7.32
N GLU A 85 -11.73 1.16 -7.30
CA GLU A 85 -12.51 0.73 -6.14
C GLU A 85 -11.60 0.40 -4.96
N GLY A 86 -10.57 -0.43 -5.18
CA GLY A 86 -9.59 -0.73 -4.14
C GLY A 86 -8.78 0.50 -3.72
N TYR A 87 -8.46 1.40 -4.65
CA TYR A 87 -7.82 2.67 -4.34
C TYR A 87 -8.69 3.51 -3.39
N ARG A 88 -10.00 3.64 -3.66
CA ARG A 88 -10.95 4.36 -2.78
C ARG A 88 -10.94 3.80 -1.36
N GLU A 89 -11.00 2.48 -1.20
CA GLU A 89 -10.98 1.82 0.11
C GLU A 89 -9.68 2.11 0.87
N THR A 90 -8.52 1.93 0.23
CA THR A 90 -7.22 2.19 0.84
C THR A 90 -7.05 3.67 1.22
N ARG A 91 -7.53 4.59 0.37
CA ARG A 91 -7.51 6.03 0.64
C ARG A 91 -8.42 6.42 1.80
N TYR A 92 -9.57 5.76 1.95
CA TYR A 92 -10.44 5.93 3.10
C TYR A 92 -9.75 5.50 4.40
N GLN A 93 -9.09 4.34 4.42
CA GLN A 93 -8.32 3.88 5.58
C GLN A 93 -7.20 4.87 5.95
N LEU A 94 -6.44 5.36 4.96
CA LEU A 94 -5.42 6.40 5.20
C LEU A 94 -5.99 7.69 5.79
N LEU A 95 -7.20 8.08 5.36
CA LEU A 95 -7.91 9.23 5.93
C LEU A 95 -8.29 8.99 7.40
N GLN A 96 -8.84 7.82 7.73
CA GLN A 96 -9.19 7.47 9.11
C GLN A 96 -7.98 7.48 10.05
N LEU A 97 -6.82 7.00 9.59
CA LEU A 97 -5.60 6.94 10.39
C LEU A 97 -4.89 8.29 10.54
N ARG A 98 -5.03 9.17 9.53
CA ARG A 98 -4.38 10.48 9.47
C ARG A 98 -5.33 11.56 8.97
N PRO A 99 -6.39 11.90 9.73
CA PRO A 99 -7.37 12.91 9.34
C PRO A 99 -6.80 14.33 9.39
N ALA A 100 -5.76 14.57 10.20
CA ALA A 100 -5.07 15.86 10.23
C ALA A 100 -4.24 16.15 8.97
N GLN A 101 -3.92 15.13 8.17
CA GLN A 101 -3.12 15.33 6.95
C GLN A 101 -4.03 15.70 5.78
N ARG A 102 -3.85 16.92 5.27
CA ARG A 102 -4.50 17.40 4.03
C ARG A 102 -4.34 16.42 2.86
N ALA A 103 -3.16 15.81 2.74
CA ALA A 103 -2.86 14.83 1.70
C ALA A 103 -3.83 13.64 1.73
N SER A 104 -4.29 13.22 2.91
CA SER A 104 -5.22 12.09 3.07
C SER A 104 -6.59 12.42 2.50
N TRP A 105 -7.15 13.58 2.86
CA TRP A 105 -8.42 14.10 2.33
C TRP A 105 -8.40 14.26 0.82
N ILE A 106 -7.37 14.91 0.27
CA ILE A 106 -7.26 15.14 -1.17
C ILE A 106 -7.27 13.81 -1.92
N GLY A 107 -6.45 12.83 -1.54
CA GLY A 107 -6.45 11.59 -2.30
C GLY A 107 -7.70 10.72 -2.10
N TYR A 108 -8.48 10.92 -1.03
CA TYR A 108 -9.81 10.29 -0.92
C TYR A 108 -10.84 10.97 -1.84
N ALA A 109 -10.83 12.30 -1.91
CA ALA A 109 -11.64 13.04 -2.88
C ALA A 109 -11.27 12.68 -4.34
N VAL A 110 -9.97 12.56 -4.64
CA VAL A 110 -9.49 12.10 -5.95
C VAL A 110 -9.96 10.69 -6.27
N ALA A 111 -10.06 9.80 -5.28
CA ALA A 111 -10.57 8.46 -5.53
C ALA A 111 -12.01 8.46 -6.05
N TYR A 112 -12.90 9.27 -5.45
CA TYR A 112 -14.27 9.46 -5.95
C TYR A 112 -14.33 10.18 -7.29
N HIS A 113 -13.48 11.20 -7.48
CA HIS A 113 -13.40 11.90 -8.76
C HIS A 113 -13.01 10.95 -9.90
N LEU A 114 -12.06 10.03 -9.67
CA LEU A 114 -11.66 9.02 -10.66
C LEU A 114 -12.75 7.98 -10.92
N LEU A 115 -13.65 7.75 -9.96
CA LEU A 115 -14.85 6.91 -10.10
C LEU A 115 -16.04 7.67 -10.71
N GLU A 116 -15.84 8.90 -11.18
CA GLU A 116 -16.87 9.79 -11.74
C GLU A 116 -17.99 10.19 -10.77
N ASP A 117 -17.83 9.91 -9.48
CA ASP A 117 -18.72 10.37 -8.42
C ASP A 117 -18.26 11.75 -7.93
N PHE A 118 -18.58 12.75 -8.75
CA PHE A 118 -18.20 14.14 -8.51
C PHE A 118 -18.93 14.75 -7.31
N GLU A 119 -20.13 14.28 -6.99
CA GLU A 119 -20.91 14.74 -5.84
C GLU A 119 -20.19 14.40 -4.54
N MET A 120 -19.78 13.13 -4.36
CA MET A 120 -19.04 12.73 -3.18
C MET A 120 -17.66 13.37 -3.11
N ALA A 121 -16.96 13.51 -4.24
CA ALA A 121 -15.68 14.21 -4.28
C ALA A 121 -15.80 15.66 -3.77
N ALA A 122 -16.82 16.40 -4.23
CA ALA A 122 -17.09 17.76 -3.77
C ALA A 122 -17.45 17.82 -2.29
N LYS A 123 -18.29 16.88 -1.82
CA LYS A 123 -18.67 16.78 -0.41
C LYS A 123 -17.45 16.56 0.49
N ILE A 124 -16.53 15.67 0.11
CA ILE A 124 -15.31 15.40 0.89
C ILE A 124 -14.42 16.65 0.98
N VAL A 125 -14.28 17.39 -0.12
CA VAL A 125 -13.50 18.64 -0.12
C VAL A 125 -14.15 19.69 0.77
N GLU A 126 -15.47 19.82 0.75
CA GLU A 126 -16.18 20.78 1.59
C GLU A 126 -16.09 20.42 3.08
N GLU A 127 -16.22 19.13 3.43
CA GLU A 127 -15.99 18.65 4.80
C GLU A 127 -14.55 18.94 5.25
N PHE A 128 -13.55 18.73 4.39
CA PHE A 128 -12.17 19.08 4.72
C PHE A 128 -12.02 20.58 5.03
N ARG A 129 -12.68 21.47 4.29
CA ARG A 129 -12.62 22.93 4.53
C ARG A 129 -13.17 23.31 5.89
N LYS A 130 -14.26 22.68 6.33
CA LYS A 130 -14.84 22.89 7.66
C LYS A 130 -13.88 22.49 8.78
N THR A 131 -13.06 21.46 8.59
CA THR A 131 -12.05 21.05 9.60
C THR A 131 -10.86 22.00 9.74
N GLN A 132 -10.74 23.02 8.87
CA GLN A 132 -9.67 24.01 8.89
C GLN A 132 -10.11 25.38 9.43
N GLN A 133 -11.39 25.55 9.73
CA GLN A 133 -11.96 26.73 10.40
C GLN A 133 -12.01 26.49 11.91
#